data_AF-A0A2N4XNZ8-F1
#
_entry.id   AF-A0A2N4XNZ8-F1
#
_cell.length_a   1.000
_cell.length_b   1.000
_cell.length_c   1.000
_cell.angle_alpha   90.00
_cell.angle_beta   90.00
_cell.angle_gamma   90.00
#
_symmetry.space_group_name_H-M   'P 1'
#
loop_
_entity.id
_entity.type
_entity.pdbx_description
1 polymer ?
#
loop_
_entity_poly.entity_id
_entity_poly.type
_entity_poly.pdbx_seq_one_letter_code
_entity_poly.pdbx_strand_id
1 'polypeptide(L)'
;MSSLDTTRREVLQVLEEVLGLGGRAASFDDATPLLGAVPELDSMAVVGVIAALEEHFCFHLADDDIDGSTFETVGTLSTFVANKLGR
;
A
#
# COMPACT_ATOMS: atom_id res chain seq x y z
N MET A 1 2.68 -11.98 -16.87
CA MET A 1 2.40 -11.21 -15.64
C MET A 1 3.27 -9.98 -15.65
N SER A 2 2.67 -8.79 -15.65
CA SER A 2 3.39 -7.53 -15.64
C SER A 2 4.00 -7.27 -14.26
N SER A 3 5.17 -6.63 -14.19
CA SER A 3 5.86 -6.34 -12.91
C SER A 3 4.96 -5.62 -11.90
N LEU A 4 4.12 -4.72 -12.40
CA LEU A 4 3.15 -3.92 -11.64
C LEU A 4 2.05 -4.76 -10.95
N ASP A 5 1.58 -5.83 -11.58
CA ASP A 5 0.54 -6.70 -10.99
C ASP A 5 1.08 -7.49 -9.78
N THR A 6 2.37 -7.85 -9.82
CA THR A 6 3.04 -8.49 -8.69
C THR A 6 3.21 -7.51 -7.54
N THR A 7 3.72 -6.31 -7.79
CA THR A 7 3.88 -5.28 -6.76
C THR A 7 2.55 -4.93 -6.10
N ARG A 8 1.46 -4.82 -6.88
CA ARG A 8 0.13 -4.61 -6.31
C ARG A 8 -0.30 -5.72 -5.36
N ARG A 9 -0.13 -6.99 -5.76
CA ARG A 9 -0.49 -8.12 -4.90
C ARG A 9 0.30 -8.13 -3.60
N GLU A 10 1.59 -7.82 -3.65
CA GLU A 10 2.44 -7.68 -2.46
C GLU A 10 1.98 -6.52 -1.55
N VAL A 11 1.63 -5.36 -2.13
CA VAL A 11 1.04 -4.24 -1.38
C VAL A 11 -0.28 -4.64 -0.70
N LEU A 12 -1.15 -5.37 -1.38
CA LEU A 12 -2.40 -5.87 -0.80
C LEU A 12 -2.16 -6.84 0.35
N GLN A 13 -1.11 -7.67 0.27
CA GLN A 13 -0.73 -8.56 1.39
C GLN A 13 -0.27 -7.76 2.59
N VAL A 14 0.56 -6.72 2.40
CA VAL A 14 1.00 -5.86 3.51
C VAL A 14 -0.19 -5.15 4.16
N LEU A 15 -1.12 -4.60 3.37
CA LEU A 15 -2.33 -3.98 3.89
C LEU A 15 -3.19 -4.97 4.67
N GLU A 16 -3.36 -6.18 4.18
CA GLU A 16 -4.11 -7.26 4.84
C GLU A 16 -3.50 -7.60 6.21
N GLU A 17 -2.18 -7.76 6.28
CA GLU A 17 -1.45 -8.13 7.50
C GLU A 17 -1.46 -7.02 8.55
N VAL A 18 -1.24 -5.77 8.13
CA VAL A 18 -1.15 -4.62 9.05
C VAL A 18 -2.53 -4.21 9.55
N LEU A 19 -3.54 -4.19 8.68
CA LEU A 19 -4.87 -3.69 9.01
C LEU A 19 -5.84 -4.80 9.47
N GLY A 20 -5.48 -6.07 9.30
CA GLY A 20 -6.29 -7.21 9.74
C GLY A 20 -7.63 -7.32 8.99
N LEU A 21 -7.62 -7.16 7.66
CA LEU A 21 -8.82 -7.01 6.84
C LEU A 21 -9.62 -8.32 6.60
N GLY A 22 -9.14 -9.47 7.08
CA GLY A 22 -9.83 -10.76 7.01
C GLY A 22 -9.97 -11.33 5.59
N GLY A 23 -9.03 -11.04 4.69
CA GLY A 23 -9.00 -11.46 3.29
C GLY A 23 -9.69 -10.48 2.34
N ARG A 24 -10.21 -9.36 2.84
CA ARG A 24 -10.90 -8.35 2.02
C ARG A 24 -9.95 -7.65 1.05
N ALA A 25 -8.68 -7.48 1.42
CA ALA A 25 -7.69 -6.80 0.57
C ALA A 25 -7.50 -7.50 -0.77
N ALA A 26 -7.65 -8.83 -0.83
CA ALA A 26 -7.50 -9.61 -2.06
C ALA A 26 -8.53 -9.27 -3.14
N SER A 27 -9.65 -8.64 -2.76
CA SER A 27 -10.69 -8.19 -3.70
C SER A 27 -10.50 -6.74 -4.17
N PHE A 28 -9.49 -6.04 -3.66
CA PHE A 28 -9.25 -4.65 -4.04
C PHE A 28 -8.64 -4.56 -5.44
N ASP A 29 -9.04 -3.52 -6.16
CA ASP A 29 -8.53 -3.15 -7.47
C ASP A 29 -7.85 -1.77 -7.41
N ASP A 30 -7.25 -1.35 -8.53
CA ASP A 30 -6.47 -0.10 -8.58
C ASP A 30 -7.31 1.15 -8.29
N ALA A 31 -8.61 1.09 -8.57
CA ALA A 31 -9.55 2.17 -8.32
C ALA A 31 -10.13 2.14 -6.90
N THR A 32 -9.80 1.11 -6.11
CA THR A 32 -10.33 0.95 -4.75
C THR A 32 -9.73 2.03 -3.86
N PRO A 33 -10.57 2.91 -3.28
CA PRO A 33 -10.10 3.91 -2.33
C PRO A 33 -9.63 3.24 -1.04
N LEU A 34 -8.55 3.77 -0.47
CA LEU A 34 -7.99 3.31 0.79
C LEU A 34 -8.40 4.25 1.92
N LEU A 35 -7.94 5.50 1.89
CA LEU A 35 -8.34 6.51 2.87
C LEU A 35 -9.86 6.76 2.84
N GLY A 36 -10.50 6.64 4.00
CA GLY A 36 -11.93 6.86 4.18
C GLY A 36 -12.83 5.67 3.79
N ALA A 37 -12.35 4.74 2.96
CA ALA A 37 -13.10 3.53 2.59
C ALA A 37 -12.66 2.29 3.38
N VAL A 38 -11.41 2.25 3.83
CA VAL A 38 -10.88 1.28 4.79
C VAL A 38 -10.86 1.95 6.17
N PRO A 39 -11.86 1.69 7.04
CA PRO A 39 -11.94 2.33 8.35
C PRO A 39 -10.76 1.98 9.26
N GLU A 40 -10.09 0.86 9.01
CA GLU A 40 -8.89 0.42 9.72
C GLU A 40 -7.65 1.25 9.35
N LEU A 41 -7.63 1.86 8.17
CA LEU A 41 -6.54 2.74 7.73
C LEU A 41 -6.74 4.15 8.31
N ASP A 42 -6.43 4.29 9.60
CA ASP A 42 -6.38 5.57 10.29
C ASP A 42 -5.00 6.26 10.19
N SER A 43 -4.88 7.47 10.74
CA SER A 43 -3.63 8.26 10.68
C SER A 43 -2.43 7.59 11.36
N MET A 44 -2.64 6.69 12.33
CA MET A 44 -1.58 5.91 12.99
C MET A 44 -1.29 4.61 12.25
N ALA A 45 -2.31 3.96 11.70
CA ALA A 45 -2.17 2.76 10.88
C ALA A 45 -1.35 3.02 9.61
N VAL A 46 -1.44 4.22 9.02
CA VAL A 46 -0.59 4.64 7.89
C VAL A 46 0.90 4.47 8.23
N VAL A 47 1.35 4.88 9.41
CA VAL A 47 2.76 4.73 9.83
C VAL A 47 3.16 3.25 9.92
N GLY A 48 2.25 2.41 10.42
CA GLY A 48 2.45 0.95 10.46
C GLY A 48 2.56 0.33 9.07
N VAL A 49 1.70 0.75 8.14
CA VAL A 49 1.75 0.28 6.74
C VAL A 49 3.05 0.70 6.07
N ILE A 50 3.50 1.94 6.29
CA ILE A 50 4.77 2.45 5.76
C ILE A 50 5.93 1.59 6.25
N ALA A 51 6.05 1.38 7.55
CA ALA A 51 7.11 0.55 8.12
C ALA A 51 7.08 -0.88 7.56
N ALA A 52 5.88 -1.48 7.44
CA ALA A 52 5.74 -2.82 6.88
C ALA A 52 6.11 -2.88 5.39
N LEU A 53 5.81 -1.84 4.60
CA LEU A 53 6.23 -1.74 3.20
C LEU A 53 7.77 -1.64 3.09
N GLU A 54 8.40 -0.80 3.91
CA GLU A 54 9.87 -0.68 3.97
C GLU A 54 10.53 -2.03 4.28
N GLU A 55 10.02 -2.74 5.30
CA GLU A 55 10.51 -4.06 5.69
C GLU A 55 10.27 -5.12 4.61
N HIS A 56 9.07 -5.14 4.00
CA HIS A 56 8.69 -6.16 3.02
C HIS A 56 9.46 -6.03 1.71
N PHE A 57 9.66 -4.80 1.25
CA PHE A 57 10.31 -4.50 -0.03
C PHE A 57 11.78 -4.11 0.10
N CYS A 58 12.32 -4.07 1.33
CA CYS A 58 13.69 -3.68 1.63
C CYS A 58 14.10 -2.32 1.04
N PHE A 59 13.20 -1.33 1.08
CA PHE A 59 13.49 0.07 0.71
C PHE A 59 13.21 1.01 1.88
N HIS A 60 13.58 2.28 1.72
CA HIS A 60 13.26 3.36 2.67
C HIS A 60 12.41 4.44 1.99
N LEU A 61 11.39 4.93 2.70
CA LEU A 61 10.55 6.05 2.33
C LEU A 61 10.90 7.23 3.24
N ALA A 62 11.29 8.35 2.65
CA ALA A 62 11.47 9.57 3.43
C ALA A 62 10.09 10.14 3.83
N ASP A 63 10.04 10.90 4.92
CA ASP A 63 8.83 11.63 5.33
C ASP A 63 8.27 12.51 4.19
N ASP A 64 9.14 13.08 3.34
CA ASP A 64 8.73 13.89 2.19
C ASP A 64 8.29 13.07 0.96
N ASP A 65 8.54 11.75 0.94
CA ASP A 65 8.10 10.88 -0.16
C ASP A 65 6.61 10.53 -0.05
N ILE A 66 6.00 10.69 1.13
CA ILE A 66 4.63 10.27 1.40
C ILE A 66 3.75 11.48 1.61
N ASP A 67 2.72 11.59 0.79
CA ASP A 67 1.59 12.47 1.03
C ASP A 67 0.29 11.65 1.21
N GLY A 68 -0.78 12.34 1.61
CA GLY A 68 -2.10 11.72 1.74
C GLY A 68 -2.69 11.22 0.42
N SER A 69 -2.18 11.66 -0.75
CA SER A 69 -2.62 11.20 -2.06
C SER A 69 -1.99 9.86 -2.46
N THR A 70 -0.80 9.52 -1.96
CA THR A 70 -0.19 8.19 -2.14
C THR A 70 -1.13 7.09 -1.62
N PHE A 71 -1.80 7.35 -0.49
CA PHE A 71 -2.77 6.44 0.14
C PHE A 71 -4.22 6.67 -0.31
N GLU A 72 -4.47 7.40 -1.41
CA GLU A 72 -5.83 7.63 -1.88
C GLU A 72 -6.47 6.34 -2.41
N THR A 73 -5.71 5.56 -3.20
CA THR A 73 -6.16 4.31 -3.80
C THR A 73 -5.10 3.21 -3.77
N VAL A 74 -5.48 1.96 -4.00
CA VAL A 74 -4.52 0.86 -4.17
C VAL A 74 -3.63 1.09 -5.39
N GLY A 75 -4.16 1.66 -6.46
CA GLY A 75 -3.40 1.94 -7.68
C GLY A 75 -2.29 2.97 -7.46
N THR A 76 -2.59 4.06 -6.74
CA THR A 76 -1.59 5.09 -6.40
C THR A 76 -0.49 4.52 -5.53
N LEU A 77 -0.83 3.75 -4.50
CA LEU A 77 0.13 3.13 -3.59
C LEU A 77 1.02 2.09 -4.32
N SER A 78 0.41 1.23 -5.13
CA SER A 78 1.14 0.19 -5.88
C SER A 78 2.08 0.79 -6.92
N THR A 79 1.65 1.86 -7.59
CA THR A 79 2.47 2.59 -8.55
C THR A 79 3.65 3.28 -7.86
N PHE A 80 3.41 3.89 -6.69
CA PHE A 80 4.44 4.51 -5.89
C PHE A 80 5.52 3.50 -5.47
N VAL A 81 5.11 2.32 -4.99
CA VAL A 81 6.04 1.24 -4.64
C VAL A 81 6.80 0.72 -5.86
N ALA A 82 6.12 0.53 -7.00
CA ALA A 82 6.77 0.10 -8.24
C ALA A 82 7.85 1.11 -8.70
N ASN A 83 7.57 2.41 -8.59
CA ASN A 83 8.53 3.47 -8.89
C ASN A 83 9.75 3.40 -7.97
N LYS A 84 9.58 3.16 -6.67
CA LYS A 84 10.68 2.99 -5.72
C LYS A 84 11.54 1.77 -6.02
N LEU A 85 10.93 0.70 -6.54
CA LEU A 85 11.62 -0.52 -6.98
C LEU A 85 12.28 -0.39 -8.37
N GLY A 86 12.02 0.71 -9.10
CA GLY A 86 12.51 0.93 -10.47
C GLY A 86 11.89 -0.01 -11.49
N ARG A 87 10.60 -0.33 -11.34
CA ARG A 87 9.84 -1.30 -12.16
C ARG A 87 8.78 -0.68 -13.04
#